data_AF-A0A3S0GHZ7-F1
#
_entry.id   AF-A0A3S0GHZ7-F1
#
_cell.length_a   1.000
_cell.length_b   1.000
_cell.length_c   1.000
_cell.angle_alpha   90.00
_cell.angle_beta   90.00
_cell.angle_gamma   90.00
#
_symmetry.space_group_name_H-M   'P 1'
#
loop_
_entity.id
_entity.type
_entity.pdbx_description
1 polymer ?
#
loop_
_entity_poly.entity_id
_entity_poly.type
_entity_poly.pdbx_seq_one_letter_code
_entity_poly.pdbx_strand_id
1 'polypeptide(L)'
;MVRRIAYRNRAVSANATEPDYVFRTVSQIALNYRGGPLSESSAGAVAGGDRLPWAPDGTRDNFAPLSDMCWQAHVYGAAGRALSAWCDERGLPLHVFGWGPAPLAAGLARDALYLVRPDGYVALADPAGQPAALERYFARQGLVWARRDRRSAAE
;
A
#
# COMPACT_ATOMS: atom_id res chain seq x y z
N MET A 1 -31.27 34.37 0.87
CA MET A 1 -31.02 34.21 -0.57
C MET A 1 -29.58 33.73 -0.77
N VAL A 2 -29.33 32.42 -0.66
CA VAL A 2 -27.99 31.83 -0.71
C VAL A 2 -27.75 31.27 -2.11
N ARG A 3 -26.73 31.81 -2.80
CA ARG A 3 -26.36 31.43 -4.16
C ARG A 3 -25.64 30.09 -4.14
N ARG A 4 -26.21 29.12 -4.86
CA ARG A 4 -25.73 27.76 -5.10
C ARG A 4 -24.55 27.82 -6.09
N ILE A 5 -23.35 27.42 -5.68
CA ILE A 5 -22.22 27.22 -6.61
C ILE A 5 -22.34 25.81 -7.17
N ALA A 6 -22.72 25.72 -8.45
CA ALA A 6 -22.72 24.48 -9.20
C ALA A 6 -21.30 24.20 -9.73
N TYR A 7 -20.67 23.12 -9.29
CA TYR A 7 -19.46 22.62 -9.94
C TYR A 7 -19.87 21.70 -11.11
N ARG A 8 -19.61 22.20 -12.32
CA ARG A 8 -19.85 21.53 -13.59
C ARG A 8 -18.85 20.37 -13.74
N ASN A 9 -19.31 19.13 -13.64
CA ASN A 9 -18.54 17.95 -14.01
C ASN A 9 -18.25 17.99 -15.52
N ARG A 10 -16.99 18.16 -15.90
CA ARG A 10 -16.54 17.95 -17.28
C ARG A 10 -16.10 16.51 -17.40
N ALA A 11 -16.87 15.72 -18.15
CA ALA A 11 -16.53 14.36 -18.53
C ALA A 11 -15.16 14.35 -19.23
N VAL A 12 -14.26 13.49 -18.77
CA VAL A 12 -13.02 13.15 -19.49
C VAL A 12 -13.42 12.20 -20.62
N SER A 13 -13.08 12.62 -21.84
CA SER A 13 -13.35 11.91 -23.09
C SER A 13 -12.39 10.72 -23.20
N ALA A 14 -12.95 9.55 -23.50
CA ALA A 14 -12.21 8.33 -23.82
C ALA A 14 -11.51 8.48 -25.16
N ASN A 15 -10.17 8.47 -25.14
CA ASN A 15 -9.29 7.97 -26.21
C ASN A 15 -7.82 8.13 -25.75
N ALA A 16 -7.27 7.10 -25.12
CA ALA A 16 -5.83 6.91 -25.01
C ALA A 16 -5.53 5.41 -24.99
N THR A 17 -4.73 4.97 -25.96
CA THR A 17 -4.32 3.59 -26.17
C THR A 17 -2.89 3.45 -25.67
N GLU A 18 -2.68 3.42 -24.35
CA GLU A 18 -1.38 3.19 -23.70
C GLU A 18 -1.68 2.77 -22.24
N PRO A 19 -1.15 1.66 -21.71
CA PRO A 19 -1.35 1.30 -20.32
C PRO A 19 -0.52 2.24 -19.43
N ASP A 20 -1.13 3.38 -19.10
CA ASP A 20 -0.61 4.38 -18.19
C ASP A 20 -0.14 3.76 -16.86
N TYR A 21 1.04 4.17 -16.41
CA TYR A 21 1.65 3.87 -15.12
C TYR A 21 0.78 4.41 -13.97
N VAL A 22 -0.22 3.66 -13.54
CA VAL A 22 -0.98 3.89 -12.29
C VAL A 22 -0.13 3.26 -11.17
N PHE A 23 0.51 3.97 -10.24
CA PHE A 23 0.04 5.05 -9.40
C PHE A 23 1.22 5.86 -8.83
N ARG A 24 1.42 7.11 -9.28
CA ARG A 24 2.35 8.05 -8.61
C ARG A 24 1.67 8.96 -7.58
N THR A 25 0.32 9.01 -7.54
CA THR A 25 -0.39 9.93 -6.64
C THR A 25 -1.80 9.45 -6.30
N VAL A 26 -1.96 8.48 -5.38
CA VAL A 26 -3.22 8.44 -4.61
C VAL A 26 -3.06 9.45 -3.47
N SER A 27 -3.41 10.70 -3.78
CA SER A 27 -3.44 11.80 -2.81
C SER A 27 -4.40 11.47 -1.66
N GLN A 28 -4.06 11.95 -0.47
CA GLN A 28 -4.80 11.84 0.81
C GLN A 28 -6.33 12.08 0.73
N ILE A 29 -6.80 12.71 -0.35
CA ILE A 29 -8.19 13.09 -0.59
C ILE A 29 -9.06 11.90 -1.09
N ALA A 30 -8.46 10.88 -1.72
CA ALA A 30 -9.23 9.75 -2.27
C ALA A 30 -9.51 8.62 -1.25
N LEU A 31 -8.69 8.48 -0.20
CA LEU A 31 -8.75 7.35 0.73
C LEU A 31 -9.34 7.68 2.11
N ASN A 32 -9.67 8.95 2.36
CA ASN A 32 -10.20 9.39 3.65
C ASN A 32 -11.71 9.67 3.58
N TYR A 33 -12.50 8.65 3.23
CA TYR A 33 -13.89 8.63 3.70
C TYR A 33 -13.88 8.18 5.17
N ARG A 34 -13.89 9.20 6.05
CA ARG A 34 -14.21 9.11 7.48
C ARG A 34 -15.30 8.05 7.72
N GLY A 35 -14.94 6.97 8.42
CA GLY A 35 -15.87 5.97 8.95
C GLY A 35 -16.03 4.66 8.15
N GLY A 36 -15.17 4.37 7.17
CA GLY A 36 -15.19 3.11 6.44
C GLY A 36 -14.37 1.97 7.09
N PRO A 37 -14.57 0.70 6.70
CA PRO A 37 -13.99 -0.53 7.29
C PRO A 37 -12.46 -0.69 7.11
N LEU A 38 -11.72 0.41 6.92
CA LEU A 38 -10.26 0.44 6.86
C LEU A 38 -9.61 0.42 8.26
N SER A 39 -10.35 0.85 9.30
CA SER A 39 -9.90 0.76 10.70
C SER A 39 -10.04 -0.63 11.33
N GLU A 40 -10.53 -1.64 10.60
CA GLU A 40 -10.78 -2.98 11.16
C GLU A 40 -9.62 -3.97 10.97
N SER A 41 -8.56 -3.58 10.25
CA SER A 41 -7.37 -4.42 10.06
C SER A 41 -6.22 -3.89 10.91
N SER A 42 -5.77 -4.67 11.89
CA SER A 42 -4.61 -4.38 12.73
C SER A 42 -3.67 -5.57 12.79
N ALA A 43 -2.38 -5.28 12.95
CA ALA A 43 -1.36 -6.28 13.20
C ALA A 43 -0.41 -5.73 14.28
N GLY A 44 -0.43 -6.37 15.45
CA GLY A 44 0.19 -5.82 16.65
C GLY A 44 -0.62 -4.62 17.16
N ALA A 45 0.07 -3.53 17.47
CA ALA A 45 -0.54 -2.26 17.87
C ALA A 45 -0.78 -1.31 16.68
N VAL A 46 -0.38 -1.69 15.46
CA VAL A 46 -0.50 -0.87 14.26
C VAL A 46 -1.76 -1.23 13.48
N ALA A 47 -2.55 -0.23 13.13
CA ALA A 47 -3.79 -0.35 12.37
C ALA A 47 -3.77 0.45 11.06
N GLY A 48 -4.71 0.13 10.17
CA GLY A 48 -4.99 0.95 8.99
C GLY A 48 -5.37 2.38 9.40
N GLY A 49 -4.69 3.36 8.80
CA GLY A 49 -4.81 4.79 9.11
C GLY A 49 -3.64 5.34 9.93
N ASP A 50 -2.84 4.49 10.57
CA ASP A 50 -1.69 4.93 11.36
C ASP A 50 -0.53 5.40 10.46
N ARG A 51 0.32 6.26 11.02
CA ARG A 51 1.62 6.53 10.40
C ARG A 51 2.47 5.27 10.49
N LEU A 52 3.21 4.92 9.43
CA LEU A 52 4.19 3.83 9.50
C LEU A 52 5.16 4.13 10.67
N PRO A 53 5.26 3.27 11.69
CA PRO A 53 6.17 3.53 12.79
C PRO A 53 7.61 3.32 12.32
N TRP A 54 8.51 4.13 12.88
CA TRP A 54 9.94 3.98 12.63
C TRP A 54 10.46 2.74 13.37
N ALA A 55 11.06 1.82 12.61
CA ALA A 55 11.45 0.50 13.07
C ALA A 55 12.64 -0.04 12.24
N PRO A 56 13.83 0.53 12.41
CA PRO A 56 15.02 0.03 11.71
C PRO A 56 15.39 -1.37 12.21
N ASP A 57 15.82 -2.25 11.32
CA ASP A 57 16.19 -3.64 11.68
C ASP A 57 17.66 -3.77 12.15
N GLY A 58 18.32 -2.64 12.43
CA GLY A 58 19.75 -2.54 12.76
C GLY A 58 20.66 -2.48 11.54
N THR A 59 20.19 -2.91 10.36
CA THR A 59 20.94 -2.88 9.10
C THR A 59 20.31 -1.97 8.05
N ARG A 60 18.99 -1.81 8.09
CA ARG A 60 18.19 -1.07 7.12
C ARG A 60 17.21 -0.15 7.84
N ASP A 61 17.04 1.03 7.25
CA ASP A 61 16.02 2.01 7.62
C ASP A 61 14.71 1.66 6.90
N ASN A 62 13.64 1.44 7.67
CA ASN A 62 12.34 1.13 7.12
C ASN A 62 11.66 2.34 6.44
N PHE A 63 12.19 3.54 6.60
CA PHE A 63 11.69 4.74 5.93
C PHE A 63 12.40 5.02 4.61
N ALA A 64 13.59 4.48 4.38
CA ALA A 64 14.33 4.70 3.13
C ALA A 64 13.49 4.41 1.87
N PRO A 65 12.69 3.32 1.78
CA PRO A 65 11.86 3.06 0.60
C PRO A 65 10.78 4.12 0.31
N LEU A 66 10.39 4.93 1.30
CA LEU A 66 9.36 5.96 1.12
C LEU A 66 9.77 7.06 0.15
N SER A 67 11.06 7.16 -0.20
CA SER A 67 11.54 8.08 -1.25
C SER A 67 10.92 7.80 -2.62
N ASP A 68 10.49 6.56 -2.86
CA ASP A 68 9.94 6.14 -4.16
C ASP A 68 8.52 6.68 -4.39
N MET A 69 7.88 7.24 -3.34
CA MET A 69 6.55 7.86 -3.39
C MET A 69 5.51 6.98 -4.12
N CYS A 70 5.55 5.67 -3.88
CA CYS A 70 4.64 4.70 -4.45
C CYS A 70 4.00 3.83 -3.36
N TRP A 71 2.99 3.06 -3.75
CA TRP A 71 2.44 2.03 -2.86
C TRP A 71 3.46 0.92 -2.67
N GLN A 72 3.58 0.43 -1.45
CA GLN A 72 4.55 -0.61 -1.13
C GLN A 72 4.03 -1.52 -0.02
N ALA A 73 4.44 -2.79 -0.03
CA ALA A 73 4.17 -3.76 1.02
C ALA A 73 5.40 -3.89 1.93
N HIS A 74 5.21 -3.83 3.23
CA HIS A 74 6.25 -4.03 4.23
C HIS A 74 5.96 -5.29 5.04
N VAL A 75 7.00 -6.07 5.33
CA VAL A 75 6.96 -7.21 6.25
C VAL A 75 8.13 -7.10 7.21
N TYR A 76 7.90 -7.34 8.50
CA TYR A 76 8.95 -7.36 9.52
C TYR A 76 9.13 -8.79 10.03
N GLY A 77 10.17 -9.46 9.54
CA GLY A 77 10.41 -10.89 9.69
C GLY A 77 10.57 -11.57 8.32
N ALA A 78 9.70 -12.53 8.01
CA ALA A 78 9.71 -13.30 6.78
C ALA A 78 8.41 -13.13 6.00
N ALA A 79 8.53 -12.74 4.73
CA ALA A 79 7.38 -12.73 3.81
C ALA A 79 7.08 -14.15 3.33
N GLY A 80 5.81 -14.55 3.38
CA GLY A 80 5.35 -15.81 2.80
C GLY A 80 5.53 -15.85 1.28
N ARG A 81 5.83 -17.03 0.72
CA ARG A 81 6.06 -17.20 -0.73
C ARG A 81 4.89 -16.70 -1.59
N ALA A 82 3.66 -16.92 -1.13
CA ALA A 82 2.45 -16.46 -1.83
C ALA A 82 2.37 -14.94 -1.90
N LEU A 83 2.70 -14.24 -0.82
CA LEU A 83 2.76 -12.78 -0.79
C LEU A 83 3.85 -12.26 -1.73
N SER A 84 5.06 -12.83 -1.66
CA SER A 84 6.16 -12.42 -2.53
C SER A 84 5.84 -12.59 -4.02
N ALA A 85 5.27 -13.74 -4.40
CA ALA A 85 4.85 -13.99 -5.78
C ALA A 85 3.74 -13.02 -6.23
N TRP A 86 2.75 -12.77 -5.37
CA TRP A 86 1.66 -11.86 -5.65
C TRP A 86 2.17 -10.43 -5.91
N CYS A 87 3.09 -9.96 -5.07
CA CYS A 87 3.72 -8.64 -5.20
C CYS A 87 4.55 -8.54 -6.49
N ASP A 88 5.35 -9.56 -6.81
CA ASP A 88 6.18 -9.58 -8.03
C ASP A 88 5.31 -9.56 -9.31
N GLU A 89 4.30 -10.43 -9.39
CA GLU A 89 3.36 -10.49 -10.52
C GLU A 89 2.66 -9.15 -10.80
N ARG A 90 2.43 -8.39 -9.73
CA ARG A 90 1.75 -7.09 -9.74
C ARG A 90 2.73 -5.96 -9.45
N GLY A 91 4.03 -6.11 -9.68
CA GLY A 91 5.00 -5.02 -9.53
C GLY A 91 4.87 -4.14 -8.27
N LEU A 92 4.33 -4.66 -7.17
CA LEU A 92 4.16 -3.94 -5.90
C LEU A 92 5.45 -4.13 -5.12
N PRO A 93 6.23 -3.06 -4.85
CA PRO A 93 7.46 -3.18 -4.07
C PRO A 93 7.20 -3.86 -2.73
N LEU A 94 7.92 -4.96 -2.47
CA LEU A 94 7.87 -5.69 -1.21
C LEU A 94 9.19 -5.49 -0.46
N HIS A 95 9.12 -4.82 0.69
CA HIS A 95 10.25 -4.59 1.57
C HIS A 95 10.15 -5.49 2.80
N VAL A 96 11.10 -6.41 2.93
CA VAL A 96 11.19 -7.33 4.06
C VAL A 96 12.32 -6.88 4.98
N PHE A 97 11.99 -6.50 6.21
CA PHE A 97 12.91 -6.06 7.26
C PHE A 97 13.14 -7.18 8.28
N GLY A 98 14.28 -7.20 8.95
CA GLY A 98 14.56 -8.15 10.02
C GLY A 98 13.61 -7.98 11.21
N TRP A 99 13.25 -9.10 11.86
CA TRP A 99 12.51 -9.08 13.12
C TRP A 99 13.45 -8.92 14.31
N GLY A 100 13.10 -8.06 15.26
CA GLY A 100 13.93 -7.77 16.43
C GLY A 100 13.28 -6.78 17.42
N PRO A 101 14.07 -6.24 18.36
CA PRO A 101 13.55 -5.35 19.40
C PRO A 101 12.89 -4.08 18.86
N ALA A 102 13.42 -3.50 17.78
CA ALA A 102 12.90 -2.24 17.25
C ALA A 102 11.50 -2.39 16.62
N PRO A 103 11.24 -3.31 15.68
CA PRO A 103 9.88 -3.56 15.20
C PRO A 103 8.89 -3.95 16.31
N LEU A 104 9.33 -4.77 17.27
CA LEU A 104 8.50 -5.17 18.42
C LEU A 104 8.10 -3.97 19.28
N ALA A 105 9.07 -3.11 19.65
CA ALA A 105 8.82 -1.91 20.45
C ALA A 105 7.97 -0.86 19.71
N ALA A 106 8.09 -0.83 18.38
CA ALA A 106 7.26 -0.01 17.49
C ALA A 106 5.82 -0.52 17.36
N GLY A 107 5.48 -1.66 17.99
CA GLY A 107 4.14 -2.23 17.95
C GLY A 107 3.82 -3.02 16.67
N LEU A 108 4.82 -3.30 15.83
CA LEU A 108 4.64 -4.14 14.66
C LEU A 108 4.53 -5.61 15.09
N ALA A 109 3.87 -6.41 14.26
CA ALA A 109 3.75 -7.85 14.43
C ALA A 109 4.72 -8.58 13.50
N ARG A 110 5.28 -9.68 14.02
CA ARG A 110 6.18 -10.53 13.27
C ARG A 110 5.46 -11.17 12.09
N ASP A 111 6.13 -11.16 10.93
CA ASP A 111 5.69 -11.79 9.68
C ASP A 111 4.36 -11.23 9.13
N ALA A 112 3.86 -10.14 9.70
CA ALA A 112 2.65 -9.45 9.26
C ALA A 112 2.91 -8.60 8.02
N LEU A 113 1.86 -8.40 7.24
CA LEU A 113 1.84 -7.55 6.06
C LEU A 113 1.32 -6.16 6.43
N TYR A 114 2.06 -5.14 6.00
CA TYR A 114 1.65 -3.74 6.07
C TYR A 114 1.62 -3.15 4.66
N LEU A 115 0.44 -2.79 4.16
CA LEU A 115 0.34 -2.00 2.93
C LEU A 115 0.56 -0.53 3.29
N VAL A 116 1.57 0.08 2.69
CA VAL A 116 1.99 1.46 2.95
C VAL A 116 1.69 2.31 1.72
N ARG A 117 1.09 3.46 1.98
CA ARG A 117 0.76 4.47 0.97
C ARG A 117 2.00 5.29 0.59
N PRO A 118 2.00 5.95 -0.58
CA PRO A 118 3.05 6.88 -1.01
C PRO A 118 3.43 7.96 0.01
N ASP A 119 2.49 8.36 0.88
CA ASP A 119 2.69 9.40 1.87
C ASP A 119 3.21 8.87 3.22
N GLY A 120 3.44 7.56 3.37
CA GLY A 120 3.99 6.94 4.58
C GLY A 120 2.96 6.57 5.66
N TYR A 121 1.69 6.49 5.30
CA TYR A 121 0.63 5.94 6.17
C TYR A 121 0.33 4.49 5.84
N VAL A 122 0.02 3.70 6.87
CA VAL A 122 -0.45 2.33 6.74
C VAL A 122 -1.90 2.36 6.23
N ALA A 123 -2.14 1.70 5.11
CA ALA A 123 -3.47 1.55 4.52
C ALA A 123 -4.19 0.30 5.03
N LEU A 124 -3.44 -0.78 5.25
CA LEU A 124 -3.91 -2.09 5.70
C LEU A 124 -2.80 -2.74 6.52
N ALA A 125 -3.18 -3.39 7.62
CA ALA A 125 -2.30 -4.24 8.42
C ALA A 125 -2.95 -5.63 8.55
N ASP A 126 -2.31 -6.66 8.02
CA ASP A 126 -2.79 -8.04 8.03
C ASP A 126 -1.84 -8.94 8.82
N PRO A 127 -2.27 -9.50 9.98
CA PRO A 127 -1.39 -10.30 10.84
C PRO A 127 -1.06 -11.66 10.23
N ALA A 128 -1.84 -12.13 9.26
CA ALA A 128 -1.60 -13.40 8.58
C ALA A 128 -0.55 -13.30 7.46
N GLY A 129 -0.21 -12.09 7.01
CA GLY A 129 0.75 -11.86 5.94
C GLY A 129 0.27 -12.35 4.57
N GLN A 130 -1.05 -12.40 4.35
CA GLN A 130 -1.63 -13.08 3.18
C GLN A 130 -2.01 -12.12 2.04
N PRO A 131 -1.75 -12.51 0.77
CA PRO A 131 -2.11 -11.68 -0.39
C PRO A 131 -3.62 -11.44 -0.52
N ALA A 132 -4.46 -12.34 -0.01
CA ALA A 132 -5.91 -12.19 -0.02
C ALA A 132 -6.38 -10.91 0.71
N ALA A 133 -5.60 -10.41 1.68
CA ALA A 133 -5.89 -9.14 2.34
C ALA A 133 -5.70 -7.94 1.39
N LEU A 134 -4.65 -7.96 0.56
CA LEU A 134 -4.41 -6.96 -0.48
C LEU A 134 -5.51 -6.97 -1.52
N GLU A 135 -5.88 -8.15 -2.02
CA GLU A 135 -6.95 -8.32 -3.01
C GLU A 135 -8.27 -7.73 -2.53
N ARG A 136 -8.67 -8.08 -1.29
CA ARG A 136 -9.86 -7.52 -0.65
C ARG A 136 -9.78 -6.01 -0.48
N TYR A 137 -8.62 -5.50 -0.06
CA TYR A 137 -8.41 -4.06 0.13
C TYR A 137 -8.58 -3.30 -1.18
N PHE A 138 -7.84 -3.70 -2.22
CA PHE A 138 -7.89 -3.02 -3.52
C PHE A 138 -9.26 -3.14 -4.19
N ALA A 139 -9.90 -4.31 -4.13
CA ALA A 139 -11.26 -4.49 -4.63
C ALA A 139 -12.27 -3.55 -3.94
N ARG A 140 -12.16 -3.37 -2.61
CA ARG A 140 -13.02 -2.43 -1.86
C ARG A 140 -12.76 -0.97 -2.24
N GLN A 141 -11.53 -0.61 -2.56
CA GLN A 141 -11.17 0.75 -2.96
C GLN A 141 -11.43 1.04 -4.45
N GLY A 142 -11.86 0.04 -5.24
CA GLY A 142 -12.00 0.17 -6.69
C GLY A 142 -10.67 0.41 -7.40
N LEU A 143 -9.56 0.05 -6.77
CA LEU A 143 -8.21 0.22 -7.30
C LEU A 143 -7.85 -1.03 -8.12
N VAL A 144 -7.49 -0.83 -9.38
CA VAL A 144 -7.00 -1.88 -10.28
C VAL A 144 -5.51 -1.70 -10.53
N TRP A 145 -4.77 -2.80 -10.48
CA TRP A 145 -3.36 -2.82 -10.83
C TRP A 145 -3.18 -2.90 -12.34
N ALA A 146 -2.35 -2.01 -12.93
CA ALA A 146 -1.90 -2.17 -14.31
C ALA A 146 -0.85 -3.28 -14.34
N ARG A 147 -1.21 -4.47 -14.85
CA ARG A 147 -0.28 -5.60 -14.98
C ARG A 147 1.01 -5.14 -15.63
N ARG A 148 2.14 -5.50 -15.03
CA ARG A 148 3.44 -5.32 -15.67
C ARG A 148 3.45 -6.28 -16.86
N ASP A 149 3.28 -5.76 -18.08
CA ASP A 149 3.52 -6.56 -19.27
C ASP A 149 4.98 -6.98 -19.22
N ARG A 150 5.23 -8.29 -19.03
CA ARG A 150 6.55 -8.86 -19.27
C ARG A 150 6.79 -8.89 -20.79
N ARG A 151 6.98 -7.72 -21.42
CA ARG A 151 7.61 -7.65 -22.73
C ARG A 151 9.10 -7.31 -22.55
N SER A 152 9.90 -8.34 -22.79
CA SER A 152 11.28 -8.29 -23.29
C SER A 152 12.35 -7.69 -22.37
N ALA A 153 12.95 -8.54 -21.53
CA ALA A 153 14.38 -8.49 -21.26
C ALA A 153 15.01 -9.71 -21.95
N ALA A 154 15.19 -9.58 -23.25
CA ALA A 154 16.01 -10.46 -24.07
C ALA A 154 16.76 -9.54 -25.02
N GLU A 155 17.95 -9.10 -24.59
CA GLU A 155 19.06 -8.62 -25.41
C GLU A 155 20.33 -8.70 -24.56
#